data_AF-A0A2U9SEF8-F1
#
_entry.id   AF-A0A2U9SEF8-F1
#
_cell.length_a   1.000
_cell.length_b   1.000
_cell.length_c   1.000
_cell.angle_alpha   90.00
_cell.angle_beta   90.00
_cell.angle_gamma   90.00
#
_symmetry.space_group_name_H-M   'P 1'
#
loop_
_entity.id
_entity.type
_entity.pdbx_description
1 polymer ?
#
loop_
_entity_poly.entity_id
_entity_poly.type
_entity_poly.pdbx_seq_one_letter_code
_entity_poly.pdbx_strand_id
1 'polypeptide(L)'
;MDIDISFAEAMLRRGAGLLEARMEQGMEQGADPFAVLARLLAAAAATDAPLVVLSEGGSHPALFDEAARRAGEPLTARLAGLAATRQGERATMYEFDGTGALTGNRIVAALLRPEERPDLLHVYIAVGRLRGGEAQITVPPALLRFDAAALGQTLGLLGDAVSRSTNAATAALAHSAAILPMEGHEQGGMPAALLDLYWHALTLASVRTDGGLATMTPEGSA
;
A
#
# COMPACT_ATOMS: atom_id res chain seq x y z
N MET A 1 11.81 -30.05 0.06
CA MET A 1 11.95 -28.98 -0.94
C MET A 1 11.20 -27.82 -0.34
N ASP A 2 11.89 -26.95 0.41
CA ASP A 2 11.24 -25.78 1.01
C ASP A 2 10.88 -24.85 -0.13
N ILE A 3 9.58 -24.62 -0.31
CA ILE A 3 9.09 -23.62 -1.24
C ILE A 3 9.36 -22.28 -0.55
N ASP A 4 10.30 -21.50 -1.09
CA ASP A 4 10.55 -20.13 -0.65
C ASP A 4 9.30 -19.30 -0.94
N ILE A 5 8.43 -19.17 0.07
CA ILE A 5 7.22 -18.36 -0.01
C ILE A 5 7.57 -16.87 0.11
N SER A 6 6.82 -16.02 -0.59
CA SER A 6 7.03 -14.57 -0.55
C SER A 6 6.57 -13.95 0.77
N PHE A 7 7.03 -12.72 1.09
CA PHE A 7 6.61 -12.05 2.32
C PHE A 7 5.11 -11.72 2.28
N ALA A 8 4.61 -11.26 1.13
CA ALA A 8 3.19 -11.04 0.89
C ALA A 8 2.35 -12.31 1.09
N GLU A 9 2.84 -13.45 0.59
CA GLU A 9 2.17 -14.73 0.76
C GLU A 9 2.16 -15.18 2.22
N ALA A 10 3.27 -15.05 2.94
CA ALA A 10 3.34 -15.36 4.37
C ALA A 10 2.34 -14.51 5.17
N MET A 11 2.17 -13.23 4.81
CA MET A 11 1.16 -12.34 5.40
C MET A 11 -0.27 -12.84 5.13
N LEU A 12 -0.60 -13.21 3.90
CA LEU A 12 -1.93 -13.70 3.53
C LEU A 12 -2.26 -15.02 4.23
N ARG A 13 -1.32 -15.97 4.27
CA ARG A 13 -1.47 -17.25 4.98
C ARG A 13 -1.73 -17.04 6.47
N ARG A 14 -0.98 -16.15 7.11
CA ARG A 14 -1.22 -15.77 8.50
C ARG A 14 -2.60 -15.15 8.69
N GLY A 15 -3.01 -14.27 7.77
CA GLY A 15 -4.34 -13.67 7.78
C GLY A 15 -5.47 -14.68 7.70
N ALA A 16 -5.35 -15.67 6.80
CA ALA A 16 -6.32 -16.75 6.65
C ALA A 16 -6.46 -17.59 7.93
N GLY A 17 -5.35 -18.04 8.51
CA GLY A 17 -5.38 -18.79 9.78
C GLY A 17 -5.99 -17.99 10.94
N LEU A 18 -5.81 -16.66 10.95
CA LEU A 18 -6.45 -15.80 11.95
C LEU A 18 -7.97 -15.62 11.75
N LEU A 19 -8.46 -15.70 10.51
CA LEU A 19 -9.89 -15.67 10.22
C LEU A 19 -10.56 -16.98 10.67
N GLU A 20 -9.93 -18.12 10.40
CA GLU A 20 -10.37 -19.44 10.84
C GLU A 20 -10.45 -19.53 12.38
N ALA A 21 -9.37 -19.15 13.07
CA ALA A 21 -9.33 -19.17 14.54
C ALA A 21 -10.40 -18.27 15.19
N ARG A 22 -10.76 -17.14 14.57
CA ARG A 22 -11.82 -16.24 15.08
C ARG A 22 -13.22 -16.85 14.94
N MET A 23 -13.45 -17.70 13.95
CA MET A 23 -14.71 -18.43 13.82
C MET A 23 -14.87 -19.47 14.94
N GLU A 24 -13.76 -19.94 15.50
CA GLU A 24 -13.72 -20.97 16.55
C GLU A 24 -13.67 -20.41 17.98
N GLN A 25 -13.04 -19.25 18.18
CA GLN A 25 -12.84 -18.65 19.51
C GLN A 25 -13.20 -17.15 19.49
N GLY A 26 -14.21 -16.78 20.27
CA GLY A 26 -14.69 -15.40 20.40
C GLY A 26 -13.57 -14.42 20.76
N MET A 27 -13.62 -13.23 20.14
CA MET A 27 -12.58 -12.18 20.08
C MET A 27 -11.60 -12.11 21.26
N GLU A 28 -10.36 -12.58 21.06
CA GLU A 28 -9.23 -12.14 21.90
C GLU A 28 -8.83 -10.70 21.54
N GLN A 29 -8.80 -9.85 22.58
CA GLN A 29 -8.36 -8.47 22.57
C GLN A 29 -6.88 -8.40 22.95
N GLY A 30 -6.08 -7.78 22.07
CA GLY A 30 -4.62 -7.68 22.15
C GLY A 30 -4.07 -7.75 20.72
N ALA A 31 -4.47 -6.80 19.88
CA ALA A 31 -4.40 -6.97 18.44
C ALA A 31 -3.05 -6.49 17.91
N ASP A 32 -2.06 -7.39 17.90
CA ASP A 32 -0.83 -7.24 17.12
C ASP A 32 -1.15 -6.52 15.79
N PRO A 33 -0.62 -5.31 15.53
CA PRO A 33 -0.91 -4.52 14.33
C PRO A 33 -0.74 -5.32 13.04
N PHE A 34 0.19 -6.26 13.05
CA PHE A 34 0.41 -7.16 11.94
C PHE A 34 -0.71 -8.18 11.77
N ALA A 35 -1.22 -8.75 12.86
CA ALA A 35 -2.38 -9.62 12.84
C ALA A 35 -3.64 -8.88 12.35
N VAL A 36 -3.80 -7.59 12.69
CA VAL A 36 -4.89 -6.75 12.16
C VAL A 36 -4.75 -6.60 10.65
N LEU A 37 -3.56 -6.20 10.17
CA LEU A 37 -3.31 -6.03 8.74
C LEU A 37 -3.50 -7.34 7.96
N ALA A 38 -2.92 -8.44 8.45
CA ALA A 38 -3.05 -9.76 7.83
C ALA A 38 -4.52 -10.18 7.73
N ARG A 39 -5.32 -9.96 8.79
CA ARG A 39 -6.77 -10.22 8.76
C ARG A 39 -7.51 -9.35 7.74
N LEU A 40 -7.20 -8.05 7.66
CA LEU A 40 -7.84 -7.15 6.70
C LEU A 40 -7.56 -7.57 5.26
N LEU A 41 -6.31 -7.95 4.97
CA LEU A 41 -5.91 -8.46 3.66
C LEU A 41 -6.56 -9.79 3.33
N ALA A 42 -6.59 -10.73 4.28
CA ALA A 42 -7.26 -12.01 4.08
C ALA A 42 -8.77 -11.84 3.92
N ALA A 43 -9.40 -10.91 4.64
CA ALA A 43 -10.82 -10.59 4.47
C ALA A 43 -11.08 -10.00 3.08
N ALA A 44 -10.20 -9.11 2.59
CA ALA A 44 -10.27 -8.59 1.23
C ALA A 44 -10.07 -9.68 0.17
N ALA A 45 -9.22 -10.68 0.43
CA ALA A 45 -9.01 -11.84 -0.44
C ALA A 45 -10.21 -12.79 -0.46
N ALA A 46 -10.92 -12.91 0.67
CA ALA A 46 -12.06 -13.81 0.84
C ALA A 46 -13.38 -13.23 0.33
N THR A 47 -13.49 -11.91 0.16
CA THR A 47 -14.61 -11.32 -0.58
C THR A 47 -14.47 -11.66 -2.06
N ASP A 48 -15.57 -11.91 -2.78
CA ASP A 48 -15.59 -12.19 -4.24
C ASP A 48 -14.98 -11.09 -5.15
N ALA A 49 -14.33 -10.07 -4.55
CA ALA A 49 -13.62 -9.01 -5.23
C ALA A 49 -12.12 -9.37 -5.38
N PRO A 50 -11.47 -9.02 -6.51
CA PRO A 50 -10.11 -9.43 -6.78
C PRO A 50 -9.12 -8.82 -5.78
N LEU A 51 -8.17 -9.64 -5.32
CA LEU A 51 -6.93 -9.25 -4.67
C LEU A 51 -5.77 -9.51 -5.65
N VAL A 52 -4.91 -8.51 -5.83
CA VAL A 52 -3.76 -8.59 -6.74
C VAL A 52 -2.46 -8.45 -5.95
N VAL A 53 -1.49 -9.34 -6.20
CA VAL A 53 -0.14 -9.27 -5.63
C VAL A 53 0.87 -9.07 -6.75
N LEU A 54 1.71 -8.04 -6.64
CA LEU A 54 2.75 -7.69 -7.59
C LEU A 54 4.09 -7.64 -6.85
N SER A 55 5.12 -8.27 -7.39
CA SER A 55 6.45 -8.25 -6.82
C SER A 55 7.48 -7.68 -7.79
N GLU A 56 8.46 -6.96 -7.24
CA GLU A 56 9.54 -6.31 -8.02
C GLU A 56 10.35 -7.33 -8.83
N GLY A 57 10.68 -8.48 -8.22
CA GLY A 57 11.31 -9.61 -8.91
C GLY A 57 10.34 -10.54 -9.66
N GLY A 58 9.08 -10.14 -9.79
CA GLY A 58 8.00 -10.95 -10.37
C GLY A 58 7.75 -10.67 -11.85
N SER A 59 6.49 -10.83 -12.27
CA SER A 59 6.06 -10.70 -13.67
C SER A 59 5.95 -9.28 -14.19
N HIS A 60 6.06 -8.25 -13.32
CA HIS A 60 5.83 -6.86 -13.68
C HIS A 60 6.99 -5.90 -13.28
N PRO A 61 8.27 -6.22 -13.58
CA PRO A 61 9.40 -5.37 -13.17
C PRO A 61 9.32 -3.95 -13.76
N ALA A 62 8.81 -3.83 -15.00
CA ALA A 62 8.65 -2.54 -15.67
C ALA A 62 7.73 -1.55 -14.91
N LEU A 63 6.77 -2.06 -14.12
CA LEU A 63 5.93 -1.22 -13.27
C LEU A 63 6.73 -0.60 -12.13
N PHE A 64 7.65 -1.36 -11.52
CA PHE A 64 8.50 -0.87 -10.44
C PHE A 64 9.56 0.10 -10.96
N ASP A 65 10.14 -0.18 -12.12
CA ASP A 65 11.09 0.72 -12.80
C ASP A 65 10.44 2.07 -13.13
N GLU A 66 9.23 2.05 -13.71
CA GLU A 66 8.50 3.26 -14.03
C GLU A 66 8.06 4.03 -12.77
N ALA A 67 7.65 3.32 -11.72
CA ALA A 67 7.34 3.96 -10.44
C ALA A 67 8.57 4.60 -9.78
N ALA A 68 9.75 3.96 -9.88
CA ALA A 68 11.01 4.52 -9.41
C ALA A 68 11.39 5.77 -10.23
N ARG A 69 11.23 5.72 -11.57
CA ARG A 69 11.44 6.87 -12.46
C ARG A 69 10.55 8.05 -12.07
N ARG A 70 9.24 7.81 -11.89
CA ARG A 70 8.28 8.84 -11.46
C ARG A 70 8.55 9.34 -10.05
N ALA A 71 8.99 8.48 -9.13
CA ALA A 71 9.34 8.89 -7.78
C ALA A 71 10.47 9.93 -7.77
N GLY A 72 11.39 9.91 -8.74
CA GLY A 72 12.44 10.90 -8.91
C GLY A 72 12.00 12.23 -9.54
N GLU A 73 10.76 12.36 -10.02
CA GLU A 73 10.25 13.60 -10.60
C GLU A 73 9.93 14.64 -9.51
N PRO A 74 9.95 15.95 -9.84
CA PRO A 74 9.50 16.98 -8.92
C PRO A 74 8.07 16.71 -8.44
N LEU A 75 7.81 17.01 -7.17
CA LEU A 75 6.50 16.77 -6.56
C LEU A 75 5.35 17.32 -7.41
N THR A 76 5.51 18.51 -7.95
CA THR A 76 4.51 19.20 -8.78
C THR A 76 4.13 18.42 -10.04
N ALA A 77 5.03 17.64 -10.62
CA ALA A 77 4.77 16.80 -11.79
C ALA A 77 3.98 15.53 -11.44
N ARG A 78 4.19 14.98 -10.23
CA ARG A 78 3.60 13.71 -9.79
C ARG A 78 2.12 13.84 -9.38
N LEU A 79 1.69 15.03 -8.95
CA LEU A 79 0.36 15.23 -8.35
C LEU A 79 -0.81 14.89 -9.28
N ALA A 80 -0.68 15.17 -10.57
CA ALA A 80 -1.73 14.85 -11.54
C ALA A 80 -1.95 13.33 -11.63
N GLY A 81 -0.87 12.55 -11.69
CA GLY A 81 -0.94 11.09 -11.67
C GLY A 81 -1.56 10.55 -10.39
N LEU A 82 -1.16 11.09 -9.23
CA LEU A 82 -1.73 10.70 -7.93
C LEU A 82 -3.23 11.03 -7.84
N ALA A 83 -3.67 12.16 -8.38
CA ALA A 83 -5.09 12.55 -8.40
C ALA A 83 -5.94 11.68 -9.34
N ALA A 84 -5.31 11.10 -10.38
CA ALA A 84 -5.94 10.20 -11.33
C ALA A 84 -5.98 8.74 -10.86
N THR A 85 -5.25 8.38 -9.80
CA THR A 85 -5.17 7.00 -9.30
C THR A 85 -6.56 6.44 -8.97
N ARG A 86 -6.90 5.27 -9.52
CA ARG A 86 -8.13 4.54 -9.21
C ARG A 86 -7.81 3.05 -9.02
N GLN A 87 -8.49 2.41 -8.08
CA GLN A 87 -8.36 0.98 -7.81
C GLN A 87 -9.70 0.26 -7.97
N GLY A 88 -9.75 -0.67 -8.92
CA GLY A 88 -10.91 -1.54 -9.14
C GLY A 88 -10.96 -2.72 -8.16
N GLU A 89 -9.80 -3.15 -7.69
CA GLU A 89 -9.60 -4.25 -6.75
C GLU A 89 -9.93 -3.86 -5.31
N ARG A 90 -10.35 -4.85 -4.51
CA ARG A 90 -10.56 -4.62 -3.08
C ARG A 90 -9.23 -4.41 -2.36
N ALA A 91 -8.20 -5.12 -2.79
CA ALA A 91 -6.84 -4.96 -2.30
C ALA A 91 -5.80 -5.15 -3.41
N THR A 92 -4.71 -4.38 -3.35
CA THR A 92 -3.51 -4.58 -4.16
C THR A 92 -2.29 -4.58 -3.23
N MET A 93 -1.40 -5.54 -3.39
CA MET A 93 -0.17 -5.66 -2.62
C MET A 93 1.04 -5.51 -3.54
N TYR A 94 1.98 -4.66 -3.17
CA TYR A 94 3.28 -4.53 -3.82
C TYR A 94 4.37 -5.03 -2.89
N GLU A 95 5.12 -6.04 -3.31
CA GLU A 95 6.30 -6.55 -2.60
C GLU A 95 7.60 -6.12 -3.29
N PHE A 96 8.51 -5.53 -2.54
CA PHE A 96 9.81 -5.06 -3.05
C PHE A 96 10.87 -5.06 -1.95
N ASP A 97 12.13 -4.94 -2.35
CA ASP A 97 13.25 -4.94 -1.42
C ASP A 97 13.43 -3.58 -0.74
N GLY A 98 13.72 -3.60 0.57
CA GLY A 98 14.05 -2.40 1.31
C GLY A 98 15.41 -1.84 0.91
N THR A 99 15.50 -0.52 0.80
CA THR A 99 16.72 0.21 0.43
C THR A 99 17.18 1.13 1.56
N GLY A 100 18.44 1.60 1.49
CA GLY A 100 19.00 2.51 2.49
C GLY A 100 18.93 1.94 3.91
N ALA A 101 18.29 2.65 4.83
CA ALA A 101 18.12 2.22 6.22
C ALA A 101 17.25 0.94 6.38
N LEU A 102 16.51 0.54 5.35
CA LEU A 102 15.66 -0.65 5.34
C LEU A 102 16.31 -1.84 4.63
N THR A 103 17.57 -1.73 4.21
CA THR A 103 18.32 -2.80 3.52
C THR A 103 18.24 -4.13 4.28
N GLY A 104 17.94 -5.21 3.55
CA GLY A 104 17.76 -6.55 4.12
C GLY A 104 16.40 -6.77 4.79
N ASN A 105 15.44 -5.87 4.60
CA ASN A 105 14.02 -6.12 4.86
C ASN A 105 13.27 -6.28 3.54
N ARG A 106 12.18 -7.04 3.58
CA ARG A 106 11.14 -7.06 2.55
C ARG A 106 10.06 -6.07 2.96
N ILE A 107 9.55 -5.35 1.98
CA ILE A 107 8.50 -4.36 2.16
C ILE A 107 7.27 -4.85 1.43
N VAL A 108 6.14 -4.80 2.11
CA VAL A 108 4.82 -4.98 1.50
C VAL A 108 4.03 -3.70 1.69
N ALA A 109 3.68 -3.07 0.58
CA ALA A 109 2.73 -1.98 0.52
C ALA A 109 1.36 -2.52 0.09
N ALA A 110 0.42 -2.53 1.03
CA ALA A 110 -0.94 -3.00 0.83
C ALA A 110 -1.90 -1.82 0.68
N LEU A 111 -2.56 -1.72 -0.46
CA LEU A 111 -3.57 -0.70 -0.76
C LEU A 111 -4.94 -1.34 -0.72
N LEU A 112 -5.73 -0.96 0.28
CA LEU A 112 -7.10 -1.42 0.45
C LEU A 112 -8.07 -0.33 -0.01
N ARG A 113 -9.15 -0.74 -0.69
CA ARG A 113 -10.27 0.13 -1.00
C ARG A 113 -11.38 -0.12 0.03
N PRO A 114 -11.52 0.68 1.09
CA PRO A 114 -12.44 0.38 2.20
C PRO A 114 -13.93 0.57 1.82
N GLU A 115 -14.21 1.55 0.98
CA GLU A 115 -15.56 1.97 0.58
C GLU A 115 -15.80 1.62 -0.91
N GLU A 116 -17.02 1.76 -1.41
CA GLU A 116 -17.32 1.67 -2.85
C GLU A 116 -16.88 2.94 -3.60
N ARG A 117 -15.64 3.37 -3.33
CA ARG A 117 -14.99 4.56 -3.86
C ARG A 117 -13.63 4.15 -4.43
N PRO A 118 -13.47 4.08 -5.77
CA PRO A 118 -12.22 3.62 -6.40
C PRO A 118 -11.05 4.60 -6.22
N ASP A 119 -11.33 5.84 -5.80
CA ASP A 119 -10.35 6.91 -5.57
C ASP A 119 -9.87 7.01 -4.11
N LEU A 120 -10.43 6.20 -3.23
CA LEU A 120 -10.14 6.23 -1.81
C LEU A 120 -9.35 4.99 -1.39
N LEU A 121 -8.13 5.21 -0.90
CA LEU A 121 -7.16 4.17 -0.63
C LEU A 121 -6.66 4.24 0.81
N HIS A 122 -6.63 3.08 1.46
CA HIS A 122 -5.94 2.85 2.72
C HIS A 122 -4.64 2.13 2.42
N VAL A 123 -3.52 2.83 2.58
CA VAL A 123 -2.19 2.30 2.34
C VAL A 123 -1.61 1.83 3.66
N TYR A 124 -1.26 0.56 3.73
CA TYR A 124 -0.57 -0.05 4.86
C TYR A 124 0.83 -0.46 4.43
N ILE A 125 1.82 -0.12 5.25
CA ILE A 125 3.20 -0.54 5.03
C ILE A 125 3.58 -1.55 6.09
N ALA A 126 3.95 -2.75 5.65
CA ALA A 126 4.58 -3.77 6.48
C ALA A 126 6.05 -3.89 6.07
N VAL A 127 6.96 -3.78 7.04
CA VAL A 127 8.39 -3.96 6.83
C VAL A 127 8.86 -5.09 7.73
N GLY A 128 9.52 -6.08 7.13
CA GLY A 128 9.92 -7.27 7.87
C GLY A 128 10.92 -8.14 7.15
N ARG A 129 11.07 -9.36 7.65
CA ARG A 129 11.94 -10.39 7.10
C ARG A 129 11.21 -11.72 7.10
N LEU A 130 11.56 -12.59 6.17
CA LEU A 130 11.17 -14.00 6.23
C LEU A 130 12.19 -14.78 7.07
N ARG A 131 11.72 -15.54 8.04
CA ARG A 131 12.54 -16.51 8.79
C ARG A 131 11.76 -17.80 8.96
N GLY A 132 12.29 -18.90 8.43
CA GLY A 132 11.64 -20.22 8.52
C GLY A 132 10.23 -20.25 7.91
N GLY A 133 9.97 -19.47 6.85
CA GLY A 133 8.64 -19.35 6.24
C GLY A 133 7.70 -18.38 6.96
N GLU A 134 8.10 -17.76 8.07
CA GLU A 134 7.25 -16.82 8.79
C GLU A 134 7.67 -15.37 8.56
N ALA A 135 6.68 -14.50 8.38
CA ALA A 135 6.86 -13.06 8.30
C ALA A 135 7.12 -12.48 9.71
N GLN A 136 8.32 -11.96 9.92
CA GLN A 136 8.74 -11.25 11.13
C GLN A 136 8.80 -9.76 10.86
N ILE A 137 7.96 -8.98 11.55
CA ILE A 137 7.90 -7.53 11.41
C ILE A 137 9.07 -6.88 12.13
N THR A 138 9.78 -5.99 11.42
CA THR A 138 10.93 -5.25 11.96
C THR A 138 10.61 -3.80 12.25
N VAL A 139 9.54 -3.27 11.65
CA VAL A 139 9.01 -1.92 11.91
C VAL A 139 7.51 -2.03 12.14
N PRO A 140 6.96 -1.44 13.22
CA PRO A 140 5.52 -1.43 13.44
C PRO A 140 4.78 -0.94 12.19
N PRO A 141 3.72 -1.65 11.74
CA PRO A 141 2.92 -1.21 10.60
C PRO A 141 2.32 0.16 10.84
N ALA A 142 2.14 0.90 9.76
CA ALA A 142 1.41 2.16 9.81
C ALA A 142 0.40 2.25 8.66
N LEU A 143 -0.52 3.22 8.79
CA LEU A 143 -1.61 3.45 7.87
C LEU A 143 -1.66 4.90 7.40
N LEU A 144 -1.80 5.08 6.09
CA LEU A 144 -2.14 6.34 5.46
C LEU A 144 -3.45 6.20 4.67
N ARG A 145 -4.43 7.06 4.97
CA ARG A 145 -5.62 7.25 4.13
C ARG A 145 -5.29 8.29 3.06
N PHE A 146 -5.57 7.98 1.81
CA PHE A 146 -5.39 8.86 0.66
C PHE A 146 -6.67 8.94 -0.17
N ASP A 147 -7.11 10.15 -0.49
CA ASP A 147 -8.28 10.43 -1.32
C ASP A 147 -7.85 11.15 -2.61
N ALA A 148 -7.74 10.39 -3.71
CA ALA A 148 -7.29 10.89 -5.00
C ALA A 148 -8.26 11.92 -5.60
N ALA A 149 -9.57 11.79 -5.32
CA ALA A 149 -10.54 12.78 -5.77
C ALA A 149 -10.45 14.08 -4.98
N ALA A 150 -10.26 14.01 -3.66
CA ALA A 150 -10.00 15.20 -2.86
C ALA A 150 -8.72 15.91 -3.32
N LEU A 151 -7.67 15.16 -3.68
CA LEU A 151 -6.48 15.73 -4.29
C LEU A 151 -6.83 16.45 -5.60
N GLY A 152 -7.50 15.78 -6.55
CA GLY A 152 -7.89 16.38 -7.83
C GLY A 152 -8.73 17.66 -7.69
N GLN A 153 -9.68 17.68 -6.75
CA GLN A 153 -10.48 18.87 -6.44
C GLN A 153 -9.60 20.01 -5.90
N THR A 154 -8.68 19.70 -4.98
CA THR A 154 -7.76 20.69 -4.39
C THR A 154 -6.81 21.27 -5.43
N LEU A 155 -6.30 20.43 -6.34
CA LEU A 155 -5.49 20.88 -7.46
C LEU A 155 -6.27 21.82 -8.38
N GLY A 156 -7.54 21.51 -8.67
CA GLY A 156 -8.42 22.38 -9.46
C GLY A 156 -8.64 23.75 -8.79
N LEU A 157 -8.78 23.79 -7.46
CA LEU A 157 -8.93 25.04 -6.71
C LEU A 157 -7.66 25.88 -6.66
N LEU A 158 -6.50 25.24 -6.53
CA LEU A 158 -5.19 25.92 -6.48
C LEU A 158 -4.68 26.34 -7.87
N GLY A 159 -5.10 25.65 -8.92
CA GLY A 159 -4.74 25.93 -10.32
C GLY A 159 -3.22 26.01 -10.53
N ASP A 160 -2.79 27.00 -11.30
CA ASP A 160 -1.38 27.23 -11.68
C ASP A 160 -0.45 27.56 -10.49
N ALA A 161 -0.98 27.74 -9.28
CA ALA A 161 -0.13 27.89 -8.11
C ALA A 161 0.62 26.59 -7.80
N VAL A 162 0.00 25.43 -8.05
CA VAL A 162 0.60 24.12 -7.73
C VAL A 162 1.85 23.84 -8.54
N SER A 163 1.85 24.18 -9.83
CA SER A 163 3.00 23.96 -10.71
C SER A 163 4.22 24.83 -10.36
N ARG A 164 3.99 25.95 -9.66
CA ARG A 164 5.01 26.96 -9.34
C ARG A 164 5.41 27.00 -7.87
N SER A 165 4.67 26.33 -6.99
CA SER A 165 4.89 26.38 -5.54
C SER A 165 4.85 24.99 -4.92
N THR A 166 6.00 24.58 -4.38
CA THR A 166 6.12 23.35 -3.58
C THR A 166 5.23 23.42 -2.34
N ASN A 167 5.01 24.59 -1.76
CA ASN A 167 4.11 24.75 -0.61
C ASN A 167 2.65 24.47 -0.98
N ALA A 168 2.19 24.95 -2.15
CA ALA A 168 0.85 24.66 -2.64
C ALA A 168 0.68 23.16 -2.95
N ALA A 169 1.70 22.55 -3.56
CA ALA A 169 1.76 21.11 -3.81
C ALA A 169 1.67 20.27 -2.53
N THR A 170 2.45 20.62 -1.50
CA THR A 170 2.43 19.94 -0.21
C THR A 170 1.11 20.15 0.54
N ALA A 171 0.52 21.35 0.47
CA ALA A 171 -0.78 21.63 1.06
C ALA A 171 -1.89 20.79 0.42
N ALA A 172 -1.87 20.63 -0.91
CA ALA A 172 -2.81 19.78 -1.62
C ALA A 172 -2.71 18.31 -1.17
N LEU A 173 -1.49 17.79 -1.03
CA LEU A 173 -1.28 16.44 -0.49
C LEU A 173 -1.78 16.30 0.95
N ALA A 174 -1.42 17.24 1.81
CA ALA A 174 -1.82 17.23 3.21
C ALA A 174 -3.34 17.30 3.40
N HIS A 175 -4.07 17.95 2.48
CA HIS A 175 -5.53 17.94 2.47
C HIS A 175 -6.10 16.56 2.06
N SER A 176 -5.46 15.89 1.11
CA SER A 176 -5.91 14.60 0.55
C SER A 176 -5.44 13.37 1.33
N ALA A 177 -4.51 13.52 2.27
CA ALA A 177 -3.87 12.41 2.97
C ALA A 177 -3.90 12.59 4.48
N ALA A 178 -4.21 11.51 5.20
CA ALA A 178 -4.19 11.48 6.65
C ALA A 178 -3.46 10.23 7.12
N ILE A 179 -2.39 10.42 7.89
CA ILE A 179 -1.76 9.34 8.65
C ILE A 179 -2.70 8.99 9.81
N LEU A 180 -3.07 7.72 9.91
CA LEU A 180 -3.93 7.23 10.98
C LEU A 180 -3.07 6.53 12.04
N PRO A 181 -3.30 6.81 13.33
CA PRO A 181 -2.55 6.15 14.39
C PRO A 181 -2.82 4.65 14.37
N MET A 182 -1.74 3.88 14.53
CA MET A 182 -1.77 2.45 14.77
C MET A 182 -0.96 2.16 16.04
N GLU A 183 -1.32 1.10 16.74
CA GLU A 183 -0.57 0.63 17.89
C GLU A 183 0.91 0.44 17.49
N GLY A 184 1.83 0.98 18.28
CA GLY A 184 3.26 1.07 17.95
C GLY A 184 3.74 2.41 17.37
N HIS A 185 2.84 3.34 17.02
CA HIS A 185 3.17 4.70 16.54
C HIS A 185 2.60 5.84 17.42
N GLU A 186 2.15 5.53 18.64
CA GLU A 186 1.37 6.46 19.48
C GLU A 186 2.16 7.62 20.09
N GLN A 187 3.50 7.60 20.03
CA GLN A 187 4.36 8.64 20.58
C GLN A 187 5.45 9.08 19.60
N GLY A 188 5.16 10.07 18.76
CA GLY A 188 6.19 11.04 18.38
C GLY A 188 6.82 10.95 16.99
N GLY A 189 6.13 10.38 16.01
CA GLY A 189 6.40 10.67 14.59
C GLY A 189 6.73 9.44 13.77
N MET A 190 5.96 9.28 12.69
CA MET A 190 6.25 8.32 11.65
C MET A 190 7.65 8.56 11.09
N PRO A 191 8.55 7.56 11.07
CA PRO A 191 9.87 7.69 10.45
C PRO A 191 9.73 8.22 9.02
N ALA A 192 10.58 9.17 8.62
CA ALA A 192 10.57 9.73 7.26
C ALA A 192 10.65 8.64 6.18
N ALA A 193 11.39 7.56 6.45
CA ALA A 193 11.46 6.40 5.58
C ALA A 193 10.09 5.73 5.32
N LEU A 194 9.16 5.72 6.29
CA LEU A 194 7.80 5.22 6.05
C LEU A 194 6.99 6.17 5.16
N LEU A 195 7.19 7.48 5.29
CA LEU A 195 6.54 8.47 4.42
C LEU A 195 6.91 8.25 2.95
N ASP A 196 8.20 8.03 2.68
CA ASP A 196 8.68 7.73 1.33
C ASP A 196 8.06 6.45 0.77
N LEU A 197 7.86 5.43 1.61
CA LEU A 197 7.20 4.19 1.19
C LEU A 197 5.72 4.39 0.85
N TYR A 198 4.98 5.25 1.55
CA TYR A 198 3.61 5.58 1.17
C TYR A 198 3.54 6.25 -0.20
N TRP A 199 4.42 7.22 -0.44
CA TRP A 199 4.45 7.89 -1.73
C TRP A 199 4.90 6.97 -2.85
N HIS A 200 5.83 6.07 -2.59
CA HIS A 200 6.22 5.05 -3.55
C HIS A 200 5.04 4.10 -3.85
N ALA A 201 4.32 3.62 -2.83
CA ALA A 201 3.14 2.78 -2.99
C ALA A 201 2.02 3.45 -3.81
N LEU A 202 1.74 4.72 -3.54
CA LEU A 202 0.76 5.50 -4.31
C LEU A 202 1.24 5.79 -5.74
N THR A 203 2.54 5.92 -5.96
CA THR A 203 3.14 6.04 -7.29
C THR A 203 2.99 4.73 -8.07
N LEU A 204 3.25 3.57 -7.45
CA LEU A 204 3.02 2.25 -8.04
C LEU A 204 1.55 2.09 -8.46
N ALA A 205 0.61 2.52 -7.61
CA ALA A 205 -0.82 2.51 -7.93
C ALA A 205 -1.20 3.43 -9.10
N SER A 206 -0.63 4.65 -9.13
CA SER A 206 -0.82 5.60 -10.22
C SER A 206 -0.30 5.05 -11.55
N VAL A 207 0.93 4.52 -11.58
CA VAL A 207 1.54 3.89 -12.77
C VAL A 207 0.73 2.70 -13.25
N ARG A 208 0.24 1.87 -12.33
CA ARG A 208 -0.63 0.72 -12.67
C ARG A 208 -1.92 1.15 -13.36
N THR A 209 -2.49 2.27 -12.92
CA THR A 209 -3.70 2.86 -13.52
C THR A 209 -3.39 3.36 -14.94
N ASP A 210 -2.32 4.14 -15.10
CA ASP A 210 -1.91 4.73 -16.37
C ASP A 210 -1.49 3.68 -17.41
N GLY A 211 -0.84 2.60 -16.96
CA GLY A 211 -0.40 1.49 -17.80
C GLY A 211 -1.53 0.52 -18.20
N GLY A 212 -2.78 0.76 -17.81
CA GLY A 212 -3.92 -0.11 -18.09
C GLY A 212 -3.94 -1.44 -17.30
N LEU A 213 -2.92 -1.69 -16.49
CA LEU A 213 -2.79 -2.88 -15.64
C LEU A 213 -3.88 -2.94 -14.56
N ALA A 214 -4.52 -1.82 -14.23
CA ALA A 214 -5.66 -1.75 -13.31
C ALA A 214 -6.97 -2.35 -13.86
N THR A 215 -7.00 -2.71 -15.15
CA THR A 215 -8.15 -3.35 -15.81
C THR A 215 -7.88 -4.78 -16.25
N MET A 216 -6.67 -5.30 -16.02
CA MET A 216 -6.33 -6.67 -16.38
C MET A 216 -7.00 -7.63 -15.39
N THR A 217 -7.93 -8.44 -15.91
CA THR A 217 -8.51 -9.56 -15.18
C THR A 217 -7.39 -10.46 -14.66
N PRO A 218 -7.42 -10.87 -13.38
CA PRO A 218 -6.41 -11.78 -12.84
C PRO A 218 -6.40 -13.06 -13.68
N GLU A 219 -5.24 -13.40 -14.25
CA GLU A 219 -5.04 -14.70 -14.89
C GLU A 219 -5.13 -15.77 -13.80
N GLY A 220 -6.25 -16.50 -13.76
CA GLY A 220 -6.46 -17.57 -12.78
C GLY A 220 -7.92 -17.77 -12.42
N SER A 221 -8.75 -18.12 -13.39
CA SER A 221 -10.05 -18.77 -13.13
C SER A 221 -10.20 -19.90 -14.15
N ALA A 222 -9.60 -21.05 -13.82
CA ALA A 222 -9.84 -22.33 -14.48
C ALA A 222 -10.01 -23.39 -13.38
#